data_AF-A0A7C9RCE9-F1
#
_entry.id   AF-A0A7C9RCE9-F1
#
_cell.length_a   1.000
_cell.length_b   1.000
_cell.length_c   1.000
_cell.angle_alpha   90.00
_cell.angle_beta   90.00
_cell.angle_gamma   90.00
#
_symmetry.space_group_name_H-M   'P 1'
#
loop_
_entity.id
_entity.type
_entity.pdbx_description
1 polymer ?
#
loop_
_entity_poly.entity_id
_entity_poly.type
_entity_poly.pdbx_seq_one_letter_code
_entity_poly.pdbx_strand_id
1 'polypeptide(L)' 'MPWLRFTADHDFRLPGSTIAYKAGWTGNVTRAAGDAAVAAGKAVRLKTPRKGEKPEDADDKT' A
#
# COMPACT_ATOMS: atom_id res chain seq x y z
N MET A 1 3.85 3.51 10.85
CA MET A 1 2.83 3.57 9.77
C MET A 1 2.26 2.17 9.53
N PRO A 2 0.99 2.01 9.12
CA PRO A 2 0.43 0.69 8.86
C PRO A 2 1.09 0.03 7.63
N TRP A 3 1.28 -1.28 7.72
CA TRP A 3 1.73 -2.11 6.61
C TRP A 3 0.50 -2.70 5.93
N LEU A 4 0.36 -2.53 4.62
CA LEU A 4 -0.76 -3.06 3.86
C LEU A 4 -0.28 -3.82 2.62
N ARG A 5 -1.04 -4.86 2.27
CA ARG A 5 -0.97 -5.53 0.98
C ARG A 5 -2.20 -5.18 0.17
N PHE A 6 -2.01 -4.62 -1.00
CA PHE A 6 -3.08 -4.29 -1.92
C PHE A 6 -3.48 -5.55 -2.70
N THR A 7 -4.76 -5.86 -2.68
CA THR A 7 -5.34 -7.00 -3.42
C THR A 7 -5.93 -6.55 -4.76
N ALA A 8 -6.14 -5.26 -4.95
CA ALA A 8 -6.66 -4.65 -6.17
C ALA A 8 -6.01 -3.28 -6.41
N ASP A 9 -6.09 -2.78 -7.65
CA ASP A 9 -5.65 -1.43 -8.00
C ASP A 9 -6.42 -0.36 -7.19
N HIS A 10 -5.67 0.55 -6.57
CA HIS A 10 -6.21 1.63 -5.75
C HIS A 10 -5.46 2.95 -5.99
N ASP A 11 -6.18 3.95 -6.46
CA ASP A 11 -5.66 5.30 -6.61
C ASP A 11 -6.00 6.15 -5.39
N PHE A 12 -4.97 6.60 -4.68
CA PHE A 12 -5.11 7.51 -3.55
C PHE A 12 -4.78 8.93 -3.98
N ARG A 13 -5.81 9.80 -4.04
CA ARG A 13 -5.68 11.19 -4.46
C ARG A 13 -5.27 12.09 -3.30
N LEU A 14 -4.17 12.81 -3.49
CA LEU A 14 -3.62 13.83 -2.61
C LEU A 14 -3.76 15.22 -3.27
N PRO A 15 -3.68 16.32 -2.51
CA PRO A 15 -3.62 17.65 -3.09
C PRO A 15 -2.34 17.80 -3.92
N GLY A 16 -2.48 17.75 -5.24
CA GLY A 16 -1.38 17.88 -6.21
C GLY A 16 -0.73 16.59 -6.71
N SER A 17 -1.18 15.40 -6.27
CA SER A 17 -0.63 14.13 -6.75
C SER A 17 -1.62 12.97 -6.58
N THR A 18 -1.44 11.88 -7.32
CA THR A 18 -2.20 10.63 -7.12
C THR A 18 -1.20 9.48 -6.99
N ILE A 19 -1.33 8.69 -5.93
CA ILE A 19 -0.52 7.50 -5.71
C ILE A 19 -1.32 6.30 -6.19
N ALA A 20 -0.85 5.67 -7.28
CA ALA A 20 -1.45 4.45 -7.81
C ALA A 20 -0.83 3.23 -7.15
N TYR A 21 -1.60 2.53 -6.31
CA TYR A 21 -1.21 1.26 -5.72
C TYR A 21 -1.70 0.11 -6.59
N LYS A 22 -0.78 -0.73 -7.06
CA LYS A 22 -1.11 -1.91 -7.87
C LYS A 22 -1.50 -3.12 -7.04
N ALA A 23 -2.36 -3.97 -7.59
CA ALA A 23 -2.68 -5.26 -7.00
C ALA A 23 -1.38 -6.09 -6.82
N GLY A 24 -1.19 -6.65 -5.63
CA GLY A 24 0.03 -7.38 -5.25
C GLY A 24 1.07 -6.54 -4.50
N TRP A 25 1.02 -5.21 -4.61
CA TRP A 25 1.98 -4.34 -3.95
C TRP A 25 1.82 -4.37 -2.42
N THR A 26 2.96 -4.39 -1.71
CA THR A 26 3.00 -4.53 -0.26
C THR A 26 4.00 -3.54 0.31
N GLY A 27 3.54 -2.66 1.20
CA GLY A 27 4.42 -1.62 1.74
C GLY A 27 3.82 -0.79 2.87
N ASN A 28 4.62 0.12 3.39
CA ASN A 28 4.15 1.14 4.31
C ASN A 28 3.40 2.22 3.54
N VAL A 29 2.20 2.55 4.00
CA VAL A 29 1.41 3.66 3.46
C VAL A 29 0.99 4.60 4.58
N THR A 30 0.53 5.79 4.20
CA THR A 30 -0.08 6.71 5.16
C THR A 30 -1.33 6.08 5.75
N ARG A 31 -1.68 6.47 6.99
CA ARG A 31 -2.87 5.94 7.66
C ARG A 31 -4.13 6.21 6.84
N ALA A 32 -4.24 7.39 6.22
CA ALA A 32 -5.35 7.77 5.36
C ALA A 32 -5.48 6.87 4.13
N ALA A 33 -4.40 6.62 3.39
CA ALA A 33 -4.41 5.72 2.23
C ALA A 33 -4.74 4.28 2.64
N GLY A 34 -4.16 3.81 3.75
CA GLY A 34 -4.42 2.47 4.27
C GLY A 34 -5.87 2.28 4.72
N ASP A 35 -6.45 3.27 5.39
CA ASP A 35 -7.86 3.21 5.81
C ASP A 35 -8.79 3.27 4.60
N ALA A 36 -8.53 4.15 3.63
CA ALA A 36 -9.31 4.23 2.40
C ALA A 36 -9.26 2.93 1.58
N ALA A 37 -8.08 2.32 1.44
CA ALA A 37 -7.92 1.07 0.69
C ALA A 37 -8.60 -0.12 1.40
N VAL A 38 -8.54 -0.17 2.73
CA VAL A 38 -9.22 -1.22 3.52
C VAL A 38 -10.74 -1.01 3.52
N ALA A 39 -11.21 0.22 3.69
CA ALA A 39 -12.63 0.56 3.62
C ALA A 39 -13.21 0.25 2.23
N ALA A 40 -12.41 0.41 1.17
CA ALA A 40 -12.77 0.02 -0.18
C ALA A 40 -12.66 -1.50 -0.45
N GLY A 41 -12.17 -2.30 0.50
CA GLY A 41 -11.94 -3.75 0.32
C GLY A 41 -10.80 -4.09 -0.65
N LYS A 42 -9.95 -3.12 -0.98
CA LYS A 42 -8.85 -3.24 -1.96
C LYS A 42 -7.49 -3.54 -1.34
N ALA A 43 -7.41 -3.53 0.00
CA ALA A 43 -6.19 -3.84 0.72
C ALA A 43 -6.48 -4.56 2.04
N VAL A 44 -5.48 -5.34 2.48
CA VAL A 44 -5.49 -6.07 3.73
C VAL A 44 -4.39 -5.53 4.63
N ARG A 45 -4.72 -5.26 5.89
CA ARG A 45 -3.73 -4.87 6.92
C ARG A 45 -2.85 -6.07 7.23
N LEU A 46 -1.54 -5.90 7.04
CA LEU A 46 -0.56 -6.89 7.46
C LEU A 46 -0.02 -6.54 8.84
N LYS A 47 0.31 -7.58 9.62
CA LYS A 47 1.16 -7.41 10.79
C LYS A 47 2.51 -6.89 10.30
N THR A 48 3.06 -5.90 11.01
CA THR A 48 4.37 -5.33 10.69
C THR A 48 5.40 -6.46 10.57
N PRO A 49 6.07 -6.63 9.42
CA PRO A 49 7.09 -7.65 9.29
C PRO A 49 8.20 -7.39 10.32
N ARG A 50 8.69 -8.44 10.96
CA ARG A 50 9.81 -8.34 11.91
C ARG A 50 11.06 -7.95 11.12
N LYS A 51 11.93 -7.16 11.76
CA LYS A 51 13.23 -6.70 11.24
C LYS A 51 14.02 -7.89 10.70
N GLY A 52 14.00 -8.10 9.39
CA GLY A 52 14.69 -9.22 8.71
C GLY A 52 14.00 -9.71 7.43
N GLU A 53 12.68 -9.61 7.31
CA GLU A 53 11.98 -9.90 6.06
C GLU A 53 11.96 -8.64 5.20
N LYS A 54 12.87 -8.56 4.22
CA LYS A 54 12.69 -7.64 3.10
C LYS A 54 11.36 -8.02 2.44
N PRO A 55 10.39 -7.10 2.33
CA PRO A 55 9.40 -7.20 1.27
C PRO A 55 10.18 -6.89 -0.01
N GLU A 56 10.69 -7.94 -0.62
CA GLU A 56 11.26 -7.87 -1.95
C GLU A 56 10.11 -7.59 -2.92
N ASP A 57 10.27 -6.46 -3.62
CA ASP A 57 9.89 -6.21 -5.01
C ASP A 57 8.77 -5.18 -5.34
N ALA A 58 9.06 -4.52 -6.46
CA ALA A 58 8.35 -3.54 -7.28
C ALA A 58 8.36 -2.05 -6.83
N ASP A 59 8.97 -1.10 -7.54
CA ASP A 59 9.65 -1.11 -8.84
C ASP A 59 10.33 0.26 -9.06
N ASP A 60 11.51 0.22 -9.67
CA ASP A 60 12.22 1.34 -10.28
C ASP A 60 11.64 1.57 -11.70
N LYS A 61 10.99 2.73 -11.94
CA LYS A 61 10.99 3.52 -13.19
C LYS A 61 9.81 4.51 -13.26
N THR A 62 10.08 5.81 -13.29
CA THR A 62 10.39 6.50 -14.55
C THR A 62 10.98 7.89 -14.31
#